data_AF-A0A8H8BWY6-F1
#
_entry.id   AF-A0A8H8BWY6-F1
#
_cell.length_a   1.000
_cell.length_b   1.000
_cell.length_c   1.000
_cell.angle_alpha   90.00
_cell.angle_beta   90.00
_cell.angle_gamma   90.00
#
_symmetry.space_group_name_H-M   'P 1'
#
loop_
_entity.id
_entity.type
_entity.pdbx_description
1 polymer ?
#
loop_
_entity_poly.entity_id
_entity_poly.type
_entity_poly.pdbx_seq_one_letter_code
_entity_poly.pdbx_strand_id
1 'polypeptide(L)'
;MAGQQPPTLANLITSLTALSLPTPTTTFLQPILTPPNSNPNSTRAPPLVVLTATAKHRLLSASITSSPTTSTPSILVPATPALPVNVANVRVKERGLGEDVFVQVLDIQDLGRSRWEQIEGLEAERKGETMKGREVIRVVPVEEEMGMPGTQFPQGQNINQNQNQGNGSVNMTGDKASRGPFKLLMQDWKGMAVWGFEVRRVEKVGLPPVMGIGCKLLLRRGTRVARGMVLLEPGNVVVFGGKIDAEDKAWRAGREDRLRRE
;
A
#
# COMPACT_ATOMS: atom_id res chain seq x y z
N MET A 1 37.70 -7.51 23.44
CA MET A 1 36.28 -7.43 23.01
C MET A 1 35.95 -5.97 22.79
N ALA A 2 35.76 -5.53 21.54
CA ALA A 2 35.42 -4.14 21.25
C ALA A 2 34.01 -3.86 21.81
N GLY A 3 33.91 -2.99 22.82
CA GLY A 3 32.61 -2.54 23.32
C GLY A 3 31.87 -1.82 22.20
N GLN A 4 30.77 -2.39 21.72
CA GLN A 4 29.89 -1.68 20.80
C GLN A 4 29.37 -0.44 21.52
N GLN A 5 29.74 0.74 21.02
CA GLN A 5 29.16 1.99 21.48
C GLN A 5 27.63 1.94 21.32
N PRO A 6 26.87 2.49 22.28
CA PRO A 6 25.42 2.51 22.18
C PRO A 6 24.97 3.25 20.91
N PRO A 7 23.92 2.77 20.22
CA PRO A 7 23.43 3.41 19.02
C PRO A 7 22.93 4.82 19.32
N THR A 8 23.40 5.80 18.55
CA THR A 8 23.01 7.21 18.68
C THR A 8 21.89 7.57 17.71
N LEU A 9 21.27 8.73 17.93
CA LEU A 9 20.30 9.31 17.00
C LEU A 9 20.88 9.48 15.59
N ALA A 10 22.14 9.92 15.49
CA ALA A 10 22.81 10.11 14.20
C ALA A 10 22.95 8.78 13.44
N ASN A 11 23.26 7.68 14.15
CA ASN A 11 23.34 6.35 13.55
C ASN A 11 21.97 5.90 12.99
N LEU A 12 20.89 6.18 13.73
CA LEU A 12 19.53 5.85 13.30
C LEU A 12 19.10 6.68 12.08
N ILE A 13 19.35 7.99 12.10
CA ILE A 13 19.06 8.88 10.95
C ILE A 13 19.82 8.40 9.71
N THR A 14 21.12 8.13 9.84
CA THR A 14 21.96 7.64 8.73
C THR A 14 21.45 6.32 8.17
N SER A 15 20.98 5.42 9.05
CA SER A 15 20.41 4.13 8.63
C SER A 15 19.09 4.28 7.89
N LEU A 16 18.24 5.25 8.27
CA LEU A 16 16.98 5.54 7.59
C LEU A 16 17.21 6.23 6.23
N THR A 17 18.11 7.21 6.16
CA THR A 17 18.41 7.92 4.91
C THR A 17 19.10 7.01 3.88
N ALA A 18 19.91 6.04 4.33
CA ALA A 18 20.45 4.99 3.47
C ALA A 18 19.35 4.12 2.81
N LEU A 19 18.16 4.07 3.40
CA LEU A 19 16.98 3.41 2.84
C LEU A 19 16.11 4.34 1.97
N SER A 20 16.60 5.54 1.64
CA SER A 20 15.86 6.59 0.91
C SER A 20 14.61 7.09 1.64
N LEU A 21 14.53 6.92 2.98
CA LEU A 21 13.45 7.47 3.79
C LEU A 21 13.76 8.92 4.20
N PRO A 22 12.74 9.79 4.34
CA PRO A 22 12.94 11.15 4.81
C PRO A 22 13.40 11.16 6.26
N THR A 23 14.13 12.21 6.64
CA THR A 23 14.63 12.40 8.02
C THR A 23 13.46 12.70 8.97
N PRO A 24 13.17 11.83 9.95
CA PRO A 24 12.15 12.10 10.94
C PRO A 24 12.63 13.10 12.01
N THR A 25 11.70 13.68 12.76
CA THR A 25 12.02 14.59 13.86
C THR A 25 12.65 13.86 15.05
N THR A 26 13.39 14.60 15.87
CA THR A 26 13.98 14.08 17.11
C THR A 26 12.90 13.55 18.06
N THR A 27 11.77 14.26 18.18
CA THR A 27 10.60 13.86 18.96
C THR A 27 9.99 12.54 18.51
N PHE A 28 10.04 12.23 17.20
CA PHE A 28 9.59 10.94 16.68
C PHE A 28 10.56 9.80 16.99
N LEU A 29 11.87 10.05 16.94
CA LEU A 29 12.91 9.02 17.11
C LEU A 29 13.26 8.74 18.58
N GLN A 30 13.14 9.72 19.46
CA GLN A 30 13.54 9.60 20.87
C GLN A 30 12.82 8.45 21.59
N PRO A 31 11.49 8.25 21.47
CA PRO A 31 10.79 7.14 22.12
C PRO A 31 11.17 5.75 21.56
N ILE A 32 11.85 5.70 20.42
CA ILE A 32 12.35 4.46 19.80
C ILE A 32 13.74 4.14 20.35
N LEU A 33 14.60 5.16 20.48
CA LEU A 33 15.94 5.03 21.07
C LEU A 33 15.89 4.73 22.56
N THR A 34 15.03 5.44 23.30
CA THR A 34 14.84 5.32 24.74
C THR A 34 13.37 5.02 25.04
N PRO A 35 12.95 3.75 24.91
CA PRO A 35 11.56 3.39 25.17
C PRO A 35 11.21 3.62 26.65
N PRO A 36 10.04 4.20 26.96
CA PRO A 36 9.69 4.63 28.32
C PRO A 36 9.60 3.48 29.34
N ASN A 37 9.40 2.23 28.88
CA ASN A 37 9.31 1.04 29.72
C ASN A 37 10.62 0.22 29.76
N SER A 38 11.76 0.79 29.33
CA SER A 38 13.04 0.10 29.54
C SER A 38 13.32 -0.01 31.04
N ASN A 39 13.45 -1.23 31.54
CA ASN A 39 13.89 -1.48 32.91
C ASN A 39 15.22 -0.72 33.13
N PRO A 40 15.33 0.19 34.11
CA PRO A 40 16.56 0.96 34.36
C PRO A 40 17.77 0.07 34.69
N ASN A 41 17.53 -1.19 35.09
CA ASN A 41 18.57 -2.19 35.34
C ASN A 41 18.95 -3.00 34.08
N SER A 42 18.26 -2.81 32.95
CA SER A 42 18.60 -3.45 31.68
C SER A 42 19.65 -2.63 30.94
N THR A 43 20.90 -3.07 31.02
CA THR A 43 22.05 -2.43 30.38
C THR A 43 22.16 -2.70 28.87
N ARG A 44 21.22 -3.47 28.29
CA ARG A 44 21.30 -3.90 26.90
C ARG A 44 20.43 -3.03 26.00
N ALA A 45 21.04 -1.99 25.42
CA ALA A 45 20.43 -1.23 24.35
C ALA A 45 20.07 -2.15 23.16
N PRO A 46 18.90 -1.99 22.52
CA PRO A 46 18.55 -2.75 21.33
C PRO A 46 19.58 -2.53 20.20
N PRO A 47 19.91 -3.56 19.40
CA PRO A 47 20.78 -3.39 18.24
C PRO A 47 20.23 -2.37 17.24
N LEU A 48 21.12 -1.63 16.55
CA LEU A 48 20.75 -0.60 15.57
C LEU A 48 19.79 -1.10 14.49
N VAL A 49 19.94 -2.35 14.05
CA VAL A 49 19.05 -2.98 13.06
C VAL A 49 17.60 -3.06 13.55
N VAL A 50 17.40 -3.37 14.84
CA VAL A 50 16.06 -3.44 15.45
C VAL A 50 15.46 -2.04 15.53
N LEU A 51 16.25 -1.07 15.99
CA LEU A 51 15.83 0.34 16.08
C LEU A 51 15.44 0.90 14.70
N THR A 52 16.24 0.61 13.67
CA THR A 52 15.99 1.02 12.29
C THR A 52 14.71 0.37 11.75
N ALA A 53 14.51 -0.93 11.99
CA ALA A 53 13.30 -1.63 11.59
C ALA A 53 12.06 -1.06 12.29
N THR A 54 12.13 -0.80 13.60
CA THR A 54 11.04 -0.18 14.36
C THR A 54 10.73 1.24 13.87
N ALA A 55 11.76 2.06 13.62
CA ALA A 55 11.59 3.42 13.11
C ALA A 55 10.99 3.43 11.70
N LYS A 56 11.48 2.57 10.79
CA LYS A 56 10.90 2.38 9.47
C LYS A 56 9.43 1.97 9.58
N HIS A 57 9.12 0.95 10.38
CA HIS A 57 7.74 0.47 10.54
C HIS A 57 6.81 1.58 11.04
N ARG A 58 7.19 2.28 12.11
CA ARG A 58 6.38 3.38 12.66
C ARG A 58 6.19 4.52 11.66
N LEU A 59 7.22 4.87 10.89
CA LEU A 59 7.14 5.90 9.86
C LEU A 59 6.17 5.52 8.73
N LEU A 60 6.21 4.26 8.30
CA LEU A 60 5.35 3.76 7.23
C LEU A 60 3.89 3.62 7.69
N SER A 61 3.64 3.37 8.98
CA SER A 61 2.31 3.22 9.56
C SER A 61 1.66 4.53 10.04
N ALA A 62 2.43 5.59 10.22
CA ALA A 62 1.94 6.89 10.68
C ALA A 62 1.50 7.79 9.51
N SER A 63 0.59 8.74 9.78
CA SER A 63 0.32 9.84 8.85
C SER A 63 1.50 10.80 8.81
N ILE A 64 1.96 11.19 7.63
CA ILE A 64 3.09 12.13 7.46
C ILE A 64 2.62 13.59 7.43
N THR A 65 1.33 13.83 7.27
CA THR A 65 0.76 15.16 7.12
C THR A 65 0.72 15.90 8.45
N SER A 66 1.39 17.05 8.54
CA SER A 66 1.21 17.98 9.64
C SER A 66 -0.06 18.79 9.39
N SER A 67 -1.16 18.44 10.05
CA SER A 67 -2.37 19.27 9.98
C SER A 67 -2.41 20.27 11.14
N PRO A 68 -2.57 21.58 10.89
CA PRO A 68 -2.76 22.57 11.94
C PRO A 68 -4.07 22.34 12.71
N THR A 69 -5.03 21.59 12.16
CA THR A 69 -6.34 21.35 12.77
C THR A 69 -6.37 20.18 13.75
N THR A 70 -5.41 19.25 13.68
CA THR A 70 -5.42 18.03 14.51
C THR A 70 -4.41 18.04 15.66
N SER A 71 -3.72 19.16 15.89
CA SER A 71 -2.70 19.30 16.96
C SER A 71 -1.55 18.27 16.88
N THR A 72 -1.46 17.54 15.77
CA THR A 72 -0.48 16.46 15.62
C THR A 72 0.86 17.05 15.19
N PRO A 73 1.94 16.86 15.98
CA PRO A 73 3.24 17.38 15.61
C PRO A 73 3.77 16.66 14.37
N SER A 74 4.44 17.39 13.47
CA SER A 74 5.08 16.81 12.29
C SER A 74 6.09 15.72 12.69
N ILE A 75 6.00 14.56 12.04
CA ILE A 75 6.98 13.48 12.20
C ILE A 75 8.20 13.67 11.32
N LEU A 76 8.15 14.56 10.32
CA LEU A 76 9.25 14.88 9.42
C LEU A 76 9.86 16.25 9.73
N VAL A 77 11.16 16.41 9.46
CA VAL A 77 11.83 17.70 9.65
C VAL A 77 11.33 18.75 8.64
N PRO A 78 11.28 20.05 9.00
CA PRO A 78 10.77 21.10 8.10
C PRO A 78 11.55 21.28 6.80
N ALA A 79 12.82 20.84 6.77
CA ALA A 79 13.67 20.85 5.59
C ALA A 79 13.34 19.73 4.58
N THR A 80 12.40 18.83 4.91
CA THR A 80 11.99 17.75 4.01
C THR A 80 11.34 18.34 2.75
N PRO A 81 11.81 17.97 1.54
CA PRO A 81 11.20 18.40 0.30
C PRO A 81 9.69 18.09 0.25
N ALA A 82 8.95 18.98 -0.40
CA ALA A 82 7.50 18.93 -0.50
C ALA A 82 7.08 19.13 -1.96
N LEU A 83 5.83 18.80 -2.28
CA LEU A 83 5.27 19.08 -3.60
C LEU A 83 5.24 20.60 -3.82
N PRO A 84 5.56 21.09 -5.03
CA PRO A 84 5.49 22.53 -5.27
C PRO A 84 4.03 22.99 -5.26
N VAL A 85 3.76 24.18 -4.71
CA VAL A 85 2.40 24.73 -4.46
C VAL A 85 1.45 24.74 -5.68
N ASN A 86 1.99 24.75 -6.89
CA ASN A 86 1.25 24.74 -8.14
C ASN A 86 1.29 23.37 -8.86
N VAL A 87 1.53 22.27 -8.13
CA VAL A 87 1.62 20.92 -8.71
C VAL A 87 0.34 20.45 -9.39
N ALA A 88 -0.82 20.86 -8.87
CA ALA A 88 -2.11 20.53 -9.45
C ALA A 88 -2.56 21.51 -10.56
N ASN A 89 -1.73 22.46 -10.98
CA ASN A 89 -2.12 23.45 -11.98
C ASN A 89 -2.22 22.85 -13.39
N VAL A 90 -3.45 22.69 -13.88
CA VAL A 90 -3.78 22.12 -15.20
C VAL A 90 -3.27 22.98 -16.38
N ARG A 91 -3.04 24.28 -16.16
CA ARG A 91 -2.53 25.18 -17.20
C ARG A 91 -1.08 24.88 -17.57
N VAL A 92 -0.30 24.32 -16.65
CA VAL A 92 1.08 23.89 -16.94
C VAL A 92 1.02 22.62 -17.77
N LYS A 93 1.54 22.67 -19.00
CA LYS A 93 1.56 21.53 -19.92
C LYS A 93 2.30 20.35 -19.29
N GLU A 94 3.52 20.59 -18.85
CA GLU A 94 4.41 19.58 -18.29
C GLU A 94 5.55 20.24 -17.49
N ARG A 95 6.00 19.58 -16.42
CA ARG A 95 7.24 19.89 -15.69
C ARG A 95 7.77 18.67 -14.95
N GLY A 96 9.06 18.63 -14.64
CA GLY A 96 9.62 17.65 -13.71
C GLY A 96 9.60 18.16 -12.26
N LEU A 97 9.54 17.25 -11.28
CA LEU A 97 9.83 17.58 -9.88
C LEU A 97 11.31 17.95 -9.72
N GLY A 98 11.61 19.00 -8.93
CA GLY A 98 12.98 19.47 -8.71
C GLY A 98 13.80 18.61 -7.74
N GLU A 99 13.10 17.91 -6.83
CA GLU A 99 13.68 17.11 -5.75
C GLU A 99 12.91 15.79 -5.59
N ASP A 100 13.46 14.88 -4.79
CA ASP A 100 12.76 13.67 -4.35
C ASP A 100 11.69 14.05 -3.32
N VAL A 101 10.43 13.69 -3.58
CA VAL A 101 9.30 14.06 -2.72
C VAL A 101 8.66 12.82 -2.12
N PHE A 102 8.62 12.77 -0.79
CA PHE A 102 7.97 11.69 -0.05
C PHE A 102 6.48 12.01 0.13
N VAL A 103 5.62 11.08 -0.28
CA VAL A 103 4.17 11.25 -0.26
C VAL A 103 3.48 10.03 0.35
N GLN A 104 2.26 10.22 0.82
CA GLN A 104 1.36 9.16 1.24
C GLN A 104 0.13 9.07 0.33
N VAL A 105 -0.39 7.86 0.16
CA VAL A 105 -1.58 7.60 -0.66
C VAL A 105 -2.85 7.81 0.18
N LEU A 106 -3.76 8.67 -0.30
CA LEU A 106 -5.06 8.94 0.31
C LEU A 106 -6.23 8.20 -0.37
N ASP A 107 -6.14 7.95 -1.68
CA ASP A 107 -7.17 7.27 -2.46
C ASP A 107 -6.56 6.51 -3.64
N ILE A 108 -7.22 5.44 -4.06
CA ILE A 108 -6.82 4.57 -5.17
C ILE A 108 -8.04 4.29 -6.04
N GLN A 109 -7.96 4.64 -7.31
CA GLN A 109 -9.00 4.37 -8.29
C GLN A 109 -8.48 3.40 -9.34
N ASP A 110 -9.22 2.33 -9.58
CA ASP A 110 -8.98 1.41 -10.68
C ASP A 110 -9.74 1.88 -11.91
N LEU A 111 -8.99 2.32 -12.92
CA LEU A 111 -9.55 2.80 -14.18
C LEU A 111 -9.56 1.70 -15.26
N GLY A 112 -9.00 0.52 -14.97
CA GLY A 112 -8.98 -0.61 -15.89
C GLY A 112 -10.26 -1.43 -15.90
N ARG A 113 -11.11 -1.29 -14.86
CA ARG A 113 -12.39 -2.01 -14.72
C ARG A 113 -13.55 -1.04 -14.60
N SER A 114 -14.71 -1.44 -15.13
CA SER A 114 -15.92 -0.64 -14.98
C SER A 114 -16.34 -0.55 -13.50
N ARG A 115 -17.00 0.55 -13.12
CA ARG A 115 -17.52 0.70 -11.75
C ARG A 115 -18.50 -0.42 -11.39
N TRP A 116 -19.36 -0.80 -12.33
CA TRP A 116 -20.31 -1.88 -12.15
C TRP A 116 -19.63 -3.21 -11.82
N GLU A 117 -18.61 -3.59 -12.61
CA GLU A 117 -17.84 -4.81 -12.38
C GLU A 117 -17.08 -4.80 -11.03
N GLN A 118 -16.66 -3.61 -10.57
CA GLN A 118 -16.07 -3.44 -9.24
C GLN A 118 -17.11 -3.58 -8.12
N ILE A 119 -18.32 -3.04 -8.30
CA ILE A 119 -19.44 -3.17 -7.35
C ILE A 119 -19.89 -4.64 -7.26
N GLU A 120 -20.10 -5.30 -8.40
CA GLU A 120 -20.46 -6.73 -8.44
C GLU A 120 -19.41 -7.58 -7.74
N GLY A 121 -18.12 -7.29 -7.95
CA GLY A 121 -17.03 -7.97 -7.25
C GLY A 121 -17.10 -7.82 -5.73
N LEU A 122 -17.41 -6.62 -5.22
CA LEU A 122 -17.58 -6.35 -3.79
C LEU A 122 -18.82 -7.03 -3.20
N GLU A 123 -19.93 -7.05 -3.94
CA GLU A 123 -21.16 -7.72 -3.51
C GLU A 123 -20.99 -9.25 -3.48
N ALA A 124 -20.29 -9.82 -4.47
CA ALA A 124 -19.98 -11.25 -4.52
C ALA A 124 -19.08 -11.66 -3.35
N GLU A 125 -18.05 -10.87 -3.03
CA GLU A 125 -17.19 -11.09 -1.86
C GLU A 125 -17.99 -11.06 -0.55
N ARG A 126 -18.89 -10.07 -0.38
CA ARG A 126 -19.78 -9.98 0.79
C ARG A 126 -20.71 -11.20 0.92
N LYS A 127 -21.19 -11.73 -0.21
CA LYS A 127 -22.07 -12.91 -0.25
C LYS A 127 -21.31 -14.24 -0.14
N GLY A 128 -19.97 -14.22 -0.10
CA GLY A 128 -19.15 -15.43 -0.12
C GLY A 128 -19.21 -16.19 -1.47
N GLU A 129 -19.62 -15.51 -2.52
CA GLU A 129 -19.78 -16.08 -3.86
C GLU A 129 -18.47 -15.94 -4.63
N THR A 130 -17.75 -17.06 -4.79
CA THR A 130 -16.58 -17.09 -5.67
C THR A 130 -17.00 -17.61 -7.04
N MET A 131 -16.99 -16.74 -8.07
CA MET A 131 -17.27 -17.24 -9.43
C MET A 131 -16.04 -17.97 -9.99
N LYS A 132 -16.19 -19.23 -10.43
CA LYS A 132 -15.18 -19.95 -11.21
C LYS A 132 -15.67 -20.05 -12.65
N GLY A 133 -15.19 -19.17 -13.53
CA GLY A 133 -15.70 -19.05 -14.90
C GLY A 133 -17.01 -18.25 -14.97
N ARG A 134 -18.01 -18.75 -15.71
CA ARG A 134 -19.37 -18.17 -15.77
C ARG A 134 -20.31 -18.67 -14.66
N GLU A 135 -19.81 -19.51 -13.76
CA GLU A 135 -20.62 -20.17 -12.73
C GLU A 135 -20.36 -19.58 -11.34
N VAL A 136 -21.44 -19.31 -10.61
CA VAL A 136 -21.43 -18.81 -9.24
C VAL A 136 -21.33 -19.98 -8.28
N ILE A 137 -20.20 -20.13 -7.57
CA ILE A 137 -20.06 -21.12 -6.51
C ILE A 137 -20.38 -20.44 -5.18
N ARG A 138 -21.46 -20.88 -4.53
CA ARG A 138 -21.78 -20.51 -3.15
C ARG A 138 -21.01 -21.41 -2.21
N VAL A 139 -20.18 -20.80 -1.35
CA VAL A 139 -19.53 -21.55 -0.26
C VAL A 139 -20.57 -21.75 0.84
N VAL A 140 -21.19 -22.93 0.87
CA VAL A 140 -22.04 -23.34 2.00
C VAL A 140 -21.09 -23.77 3.13
N PRO A 141 -21.19 -23.20 4.35
CA PRO A 141 -20.48 -23.73 5.50
C PRO A 141 -20.99 -25.14 5.77
N VAL A 142 -20.09 -26.13 5.72
CA VAL A 142 -20.39 -27.46 6.27
C VAL A 142 -20.33 -27.29 7.77
N GLU A 143 -21.49 -27.19 8.42
CA GLU A 143 -21.59 -27.33 9.86
C GLU A 143 -21.07 -28.73 10.23
N GLU A 144 -19.98 -28.79 11.01
CA GLU A 144 -19.47 -30.03 11.58
C GLU A 144 -20.48 -30.54 12.62
N GLU A 145 -21.43 -31.35 12.17
CA GLU A 145 -22.30 -32.12 13.05
C GLU A 145 -21.79 -33.55 13.22
N MET A 146 -21.80 -33.97 14.48
CA MET A 146 -21.24 -35.17 15.08
C MET A 146 -21.90 -36.47 14.57
N GLY A 147 -21.09 -37.45 14.15
CA GLY A 147 -21.29 -38.87 14.49
C GLY A 147 -22.20 -39.76 13.63
N MET A 148 -21.57 -40.84 13.12
CA MET A 148 -22.08 -42.20 12.81
C MET A 148 -22.41 -42.58 11.34
N PRO A 149 -22.24 -43.88 10.98
CA PRO A 149 -21.62 -44.27 9.71
C PRO A 149 -22.50 -45.09 8.74
N GLY A 150 -22.09 -45.09 7.47
CA GLY A 150 -22.25 -46.19 6.53
C GLY A 150 -23.45 -46.12 5.58
N THR A 151 -23.20 -46.03 4.27
CA THR A 151 -23.55 -47.06 3.27
C THR A 151 -23.19 -46.64 1.83
N GLN A 152 -22.31 -47.46 1.25
CA GLN A 152 -22.30 -47.98 -0.14
C GLN A 152 -22.17 -47.05 -1.36
N PHE A 153 -21.05 -47.26 -2.05
CA PHE A 153 -20.75 -46.93 -3.44
C PHE A 153 -21.78 -47.50 -4.43
N PRO A 154 -21.89 -46.92 -5.63
CA PRO A 154 -21.50 -47.74 -6.79
C PRO A 154 -20.56 -47.05 -7.77
N GLN A 155 -19.77 -47.94 -8.36
CA GLN A 155 -18.73 -47.82 -9.35
C GLN A 155 -19.32 -47.46 -10.73
N GLY A 156 -18.78 -46.42 -11.37
CA GLY A 156 -19.13 -46.02 -12.73
C GLY A 156 -17.89 -45.55 -13.47
N GLN A 157 -17.31 -46.45 -14.26
CA GLN A 157 -16.21 -46.19 -15.18
C GLN A 157 -16.65 -45.19 -16.26
N ASN A 158 -15.79 -44.23 -16.62
CA ASN A 158 -15.59 -43.91 -18.02
C ASN A 158 -14.22 -43.30 -18.28
N ILE A 159 -13.43 -44.07 -19.02
CA ILE A 159 -12.20 -43.67 -19.69
C ILE A 159 -12.64 -43.05 -21.01
N ASN A 160 -12.22 -41.83 -21.31
CA ASN A 160 -11.96 -41.46 -22.70
C ASN A 160 -10.78 -40.49 -22.78
N GLN A 161 -9.68 -41.04 -23.29
CA GLN A 161 -8.58 -40.29 -23.86
C GLN A 161 -9.10 -39.56 -25.10
N ASN A 162 -8.79 -38.27 -25.21
CA ASN A 162 -8.54 -37.72 -26.53
C ASN A 162 -7.42 -36.69 -26.43
N GLN A 163 -6.25 -37.10 -26.90
CA GLN A 163 -5.17 -36.20 -27.26
C GLN A 163 -5.65 -35.39 -28.47
N ASN A 164 -5.61 -34.07 -28.39
CA ASN A 164 -5.23 -33.30 -29.56
C ASN A 164 -4.46 -32.04 -29.19
N GLN A 165 -3.32 -31.90 -29.87
CA GLN A 165 -2.34 -30.83 -29.77
C GLN A 165 -2.92 -29.50 -30.26
N GLY A 166 -2.33 -28.40 -29.78
CA GLY A 166 -2.33 -27.13 -30.50
C GLY A 166 -3.08 -26.00 -29.81
N ASN A 167 -2.41 -25.40 -28.82
CA ASN A 167 -2.09 -23.98 -28.68
C ASN A 167 -2.10 -23.65 -27.18
N GLY A 168 -0.91 -23.46 -26.61
CA GLY A 168 -0.71 -23.15 -25.21
C GLY A 168 -1.26 -21.77 -24.83
N SER A 169 -2.58 -21.64 -24.75
CA SER A 169 -3.19 -20.64 -23.87
C SER A 169 -3.03 -21.17 -22.47
N VAL A 170 -1.96 -20.73 -21.82
CA VAL A 170 -1.80 -20.77 -20.37
C VAL A 170 -2.98 -19.99 -19.78
N ASN A 171 -4.11 -20.67 -19.61
CA ASN A 171 -5.21 -20.23 -18.77
C ASN A 171 -4.73 -20.32 -17.33
N MET A 172 -3.92 -19.33 -16.95
CA MET A 172 -3.66 -19.02 -15.55
C MET A 172 -4.98 -18.57 -14.96
N THR A 173 -5.65 -19.49 -14.28
CA THR A 173 -6.58 -19.21 -13.21
C THR A 173 -5.82 -18.54 -12.05
N GLY A 174 -5.44 -17.29 -12.24
CA GLY A 174 -4.65 -16.49 -11.30
C GLY A 174 -4.96 -15.02 -11.45
N ASP A 175 -5.61 -14.47 -10.42
CA ASP A 175 -5.94 -13.08 -10.16
C ASP A 175 -7.02 -12.40 -11.03
N LYS A 176 -8.25 -12.42 -10.48
CA LYS A 176 -9.29 -11.39 -10.72
C LYS A 176 -8.91 -10.00 -10.18
N ALA A 177 -7.68 -9.80 -9.74
CA ALA A 177 -7.19 -8.49 -9.33
C ALA A 177 -6.92 -7.66 -10.59
N SER A 178 -7.49 -6.45 -10.65
CA SER A 178 -7.22 -5.52 -11.75
C SER A 178 -5.72 -5.30 -11.92
N ARG A 179 -5.28 -5.16 -13.16
CA ARG A 179 -3.90 -4.85 -13.50
C ARG A 179 -3.67 -3.35 -13.73
N GLY A 180 -4.68 -2.52 -13.42
CA GLY A 180 -4.68 -1.08 -13.65
C GLY A 180 -5.14 -0.71 -15.06
N PRO A 181 -4.93 0.55 -15.49
CA PRO A 181 -4.13 1.57 -14.81
C PRO A 181 -4.80 2.10 -13.54
N PHE A 182 -3.98 2.40 -12.53
CA PHE A 182 -4.45 3.01 -11.29
C PHE A 182 -4.25 4.53 -11.28
N LYS A 183 -5.18 5.23 -10.64
CA LYS A 183 -5.09 6.65 -10.33
C LYS A 183 -5.04 6.84 -8.82
N LEU A 184 -4.00 7.52 -8.33
CA LEU A 184 -3.71 7.65 -6.91
C LEU A 184 -3.90 9.09 -6.46
N LEU A 185 -4.66 9.34 -5.40
CA LEU A 185 -4.57 10.64 -4.70
C LEU A 185 -3.43 10.54 -3.72
N MET A 186 -2.43 11.41 -3.86
CA MET A 186 -1.25 11.41 -3.00
C MET A 186 -1.13 12.76 -2.29
N GLN A 187 -0.56 12.75 -1.09
CA GLN A 187 -0.36 13.93 -0.27
C GLN A 187 1.05 13.98 0.32
N ASP A 188 1.68 15.15 0.32
CA ASP A 188 2.95 15.36 1.03
C ASP A 188 2.75 15.70 2.51
N TRP A 189 3.85 15.85 3.24
CA TRP A 189 3.81 16.17 4.67
C TRP A 189 3.23 17.56 5.00
N LYS A 190 3.22 18.49 4.03
CA LYS A 190 2.60 19.82 4.19
C LYS A 190 1.10 19.81 3.90
N GLY A 191 0.55 18.65 3.53
CA GLY A 191 -0.86 18.49 3.18
C GLY A 191 -1.19 18.82 1.73
N MET A 192 -0.20 19.12 0.88
CA MET A 192 -0.44 19.36 -0.55
C MET A 192 -0.81 18.03 -1.21
N ALA A 193 -2.01 17.98 -1.79
CA ALA A 193 -2.52 16.80 -2.47
C ALA A 193 -2.43 16.94 -4.00
N VAL A 194 -2.15 15.84 -4.68
CA VAL A 194 -2.09 15.76 -6.14
C VAL A 194 -2.53 14.39 -6.63
N TRP A 195 -3.20 14.35 -7.77
CA TRP A 195 -3.50 13.09 -8.45
C TRP A 195 -2.28 12.58 -9.22
N GLY A 196 -2.01 11.29 -9.10
CA GLY A 196 -1.08 10.54 -9.93
C GLY A 196 -1.83 9.59 -10.86
N PHE A 197 -1.30 9.38 -12.06
CA PHE A 197 -1.80 8.42 -13.03
C PHE A 197 -0.69 7.44 -13.39
N GLU A 198 -0.99 6.15 -13.30
CA GLU A 198 -0.09 5.07 -13.70
C GLU A 198 -0.01 4.98 -15.23
N VAL A 199 0.97 5.68 -15.80
CA VAL A 199 1.22 5.68 -17.26
C VAL A 199 1.90 4.38 -17.69
N ARG A 200 2.74 3.83 -16.81
CA ARG A 200 3.36 2.50 -16.97
C ARG A 200 3.20 1.74 -15.66
N ARG A 201 3.00 0.43 -15.76
CA ARG A 201 2.77 -0.43 -14.61
C ARG A 201 3.87 -0.29 -13.56
N VAL A 202 3.54 0.24 -12.38
CA VAL A 202 4.43 0.34 -11.22
C VAL A 202 4.19 -0.86 -10.31
N GLU A 203 5.25 -1.59 -9.99
CA GLU A 203 5.14 -2.73 -9.09
C GLU A 203 4.57 -2.29 -7.73
N LYS A 204 3.69 -3.11 -7.15
CA LYS A 204 3.03 -2.86 -5.85
C LYS A 204 2.01 -1.71 -5.83
N VAL A 205 1.72 -1.08 -6.98
CA VAL A 205 0.53 -0.25 -7.13
C VAL A 205 -0.67 -1.14 -7.45
N GLY A 206 -1.76 -0.94 -6.71
CA GLY A 206 -3.01 -1.68 -6.91
C GLY A 206 -4.05 -1.39 -5.85
N LEU A 207 -5.23 -1.97 -5.99
CA LEU A 207 -6.24 -1.90 -4.93
C LEU A 207 -5.80 -2.72 -3.72
N PRO A 208 -6.22 -2.35 -2.50
CA PRO A 208 -5.97 -3.16 -1.33
C PRO A 208 -6.50 -4.61 -1.53
N PRO A 209 -5.76 -5.67 -1.14
CA PRO A 209 -4.62 -5.67 -0.21
C PRO A 209 -3.24 -5.41 -0.84
N VAL A 210 -3.13 -5.17 -2.15
CA VAL A 210 -1.83 -4.94 -2.82
C VAL A 210 -1.14 -3.68 -2.28
N MET A 211 -1.89 -2.59 -2.17
CA MET A 211 -1.45 -1.33 -1.58
C MET A 211 -2.49 -0.90 -0.55
N GLY A 212 -2.05 -0.59 0.67
CA GLY A 212 -2.94 -0.04 1.69
C GLY A 212 -3.08 1.48 1.59
N ILE A 213 -4.17 2.02 2.11
CA ILE A 213 -4.33 3.47 2.24
C ILE A 213 -3.39 3.99 3.33
N GLY A 214 -2.75 5.12 3.05
CA GLY A 214 -1.62 5.64 3.80
C GLY A 214 -0.26 5.05 3.36
N CYS A 215 -0.21 4.20 2.33
CA CYS A 215 1.04 3.70 1.76
C CYS A 215 1.98 4.85 1.40
N LYS A 216 3.28 4.68 1.70
CA LYS A 216 4.31 5.69 1.44
C LYS A 216 5.05 5.44 0.14
N LEU A 217 5.27 6.53 -0.60
CA LEU A 217 5.93 6.54 -1.90
C LEU A 217 7.03 7.61 -1.92
N LEU A 218 8.12 7.34 -2.65
CA LEU A 218 9.05 8.37 -3.09
C LEU A 218 8.79 8.69 -4.56
N LEU A 219 8.48 9.94 -4.87
CA LEU A 219 8.53 10.46 -6.23
C LEU A 219 9.94 11.00 -6.45
N ARG A 220 10.72 10.37 -7.33
CA ARG A 220 12.09 10.78 -7.59
C ARG A 220 12.14 12.14 -8.29
N ARG A 221 13.24 12.86 -8.11
CA ARG A 221 13.60 14.04 -8.88
C ARG A 221 13.46 13.75 -10.37
N GLY A 222 12.84 14.68 -11.09
CA GLY A 222 12.52 14.53 -12.51
C GLY A 222 11.21 13.78 -12.79
N THR A 223 10.49 13.27 -11.77
CA THR A 223 9.14 12.73 -11.97
C THR A 223 8.27 13.75 -12.69
N ARG A 224 7.64 13.33 -13.78
CA ARG A 224 6.88 14.22 -14.66
C ARG A 224 5.53 14.55 -14.05
N VAL A 225 5.15 15.81 -14.11
CA VAL A 225 3.84 16.33 -13.77
C VAL A 225 3.28 17.01 -15.01
N ALA A 226 2.18 16.51 -15.55
CA ALA A 226 1.53 17.04 -16.73
C ALA A 226 0.09 17.37 -16.42
N ARG A 227 -0.36 18.57 -16.79
CA ARG A 227 -1.75 19.01 -16.61
C ARG A 227 -2.29 18.80 -15.18
N GLY A 228 -1.44 19.05 -14.18
CA GLY A 228 -1.82 18.90 -12.78
C GLY A 228 -1.79 17.46 -12.24
N MET A 229 -1.29 16.49 -13.02
CA MET A 229 -1.20 15.08 -12.64
C MET A 229 0.24 14.59 -12.65
N VAL A 230 0.61 13.83 -11.62
CA VAL A 230 1.90 13.12 -11.56
C VAL A 230 1.84 11.88 -12.46
N LEU A 231 2.83 11.71 -13.33
CA LEU A 231 2.92 10.56 -14.23
C LEU A 231 3.79 9.48 -13.57
N LEU A 232 3.13 8.43 -13.09
CA LEU A 232 3.78 7.35 -12.35
C LEU A 232 4.33 6.32 -13.33
N GLU A 233 5.63 6.04 -13.22
CA GLU A 233 6.36 5.04 -14.00
C GLU A 233 7.37 4.30 -13.10
N PRO A 234 7.75 3.05 -13.40
CA PRO A 234 8.65 2.26 -12.55
C PRO A 234 10.00 2.93 -12.23
N GLY A 235 10.52 3.75 -13.15
CA GLY A 235 11.82 4.40 -12.98
C GLY A 235 11.80 5.58 -12.00
N ASN A 236 10.63 6.19 -11.78
CA ASN A 236 10.49 7.46 -11.06
C ASN A 236 9.68 7.35 -9.75
N VAL A 237 9.10 6.19 -9.45
CA VAL A 237 8.40 5.91 -8.19
C VAL A 237 9.08 4.79 -7.41
N VAL A 238 9.29 4.99 -6.11
CA VAL A 238 9.66 3.92 -5.17
C VAL A 238 8.51 3.69 -4.19
N VAL A 239 7.99 2.46 -4.15
CA VAL A 239 6.92 2.06 -3.23
C VAL A 239 7.52 1.48 -1.96
N PHE A 240 7.37 2.16 -0.82
CA PHE A 240 7.83 1.63 0.48
C PHE A 240 6.79 0.75 1.18
N GLY A 241 5.52 0.88 0.80
CA GLY A 241 4.41 0.18 1.44
C GLY A 241 3.92 0.89 2.70
N GLY A 242 3.41 0.10 3.65
CA GLY A 242 2.74 0.63 4.85
C GLY A 242 1.26 0.95 4.60
N LYS A 243 0.58 1.29 5.69
CA LYS A 243 -0.81 1.72 5.71
C LYS A 243 -1.11 2.46 7.01
N ILE A 244 -2.12 3.32 7.00
CA ILE A 244 -2.68 3.91 8.21
C ILE A 244 -3.96 3.15 8.50
N ASP A 245 -3.96 2.29 9.53
CA ASP A 245 -5.02 1.29 9.73
C ASP A 245 -6.44 1.87 9.81
N ALA A 246 -6.60 3.02 10.45
CA ALA A 246 -7.89 3.71 10.54
C ALA A 246 -8.37 4.19 9.16
N GLU A 247 -7.48 4.75 8.35
CA GLU A 247 -7.78 5.27 7.01
C GLU A 247 -8.04 4.11 6.03
N ASP A 248 -7.23 3.05 6.06
CA ASP A 248 -7.42 1.85 5.24
C ASP A 248 -8.76 1.18 5.52
N LYS A 249 -9.11 1.02 6.81
CA LYS A 249 -10.39 0.45 7.22
C LYS A 249 -11.57 1.32 6.76
N ALA A 250 -11.50 2.64 6.99
CA ALA A 250 -12.56 3.56 6.61
C ALA A 250 -12.73 3.62 5.08
N TRP A 251 -11.63 3.64 4.34
CA TRP A 251 -11.64 3.64 2.89
C TRP A 251 -12.29 2.37 2.33
N ARG A 252 -11.93 1.19 2.85
CA ARG A 252 -12.49 -0.10 2.43
C ARG A 252 -13.99 -0.17 2.69
N ALA A 253 -14.40 0.22 3.90
CA ALA A 253 -15.81 0.22 4.29
C ALA A 253 -16.66 1.13 3.39
N GLY A 254 -16.15 2.32 3.03
CA GLY A 254 -16.87 3.28 2.19
C GLY A 254 -16.68 3.09 0.68
N ARG A 255 -15.93 2.08 0.22
CA ARG A 255 -15.54 1.96 -1.20
C ARG A 255 -16.74 1.76 -2.12
N GLU A 256 -17.64 0.86 -1.75
CA GLU A 256 -18.82 0.53 -2.57
C GLU A 256 -19.75 1.73 -2.73
N ASP A 257 -19.99 2.46 -1.64
CA ASP A 257 -20.81 3.68 -1.67
C ASP A 257 -20.21 4.76 -2.56
N ARG A 258 -18.88 4.92 -2.55
CA ARG A 258 -18.21 5.87 -3.46
C ARG A 258 -18.38 5.44 -4.92
N LEU A 259 -18.20 4.15 -5.23
CA LEU A 259 -18.38 3.63 -6.58
C LEU A 259 -19.80 3.82 -7.12
N ARG A 260 -20.83 3.82 -6.27
CA ARG A 260 -22.22 4.06 -6.66
C ARG A 260 -22.57 5.55 -6.88
N ARG A 261 -21.83 6.48 -6.28
CA ARG A 261 -22.11 7.93 -6.37
C ARG A 261 -21.48 8.60 -7.60
N GLU A 262 -20.45 7.98 -8.19
CA GLU A 262 -19.68 8.52 -9.32
C GLU A 262 -20.13 7.97 -10.69
#